data_AF-A0A2A2KB73-F1
#
_entry.id   AF-A0A2A2KB73-F1
#
_cell.length_a   1.000
_cell.length_b   1.000
_cell.length_c   1.000
_cell.angle_alpha   90.00
_cell.angle_beta   90.00
_cell.angle_gamma   90.00
#
_symmetry.space_group_name_H-M   'P 1'
#
loop_
_entity.id
_entity.type
_entity.pdbx_description
1 polymer ?
#
loop_
_entity_poly.entity_id
_entity_poly.type
_entity_poly.pdbx_seq_one_letter_code
_entity_poly.pdbx_strand_id
1 'polypeptide(L)'
;MLTRNVRSAVGKSLRLFGEPTTSSASVDVAKNLEQLKHGPHLDRITKSQARECLMAASNLENPSKEIYHKLERILKKQLERNELTSRTAALTALAAYKLGLYGHAERILKRATLCPSIMRRSLSVLILSGKGELDKALDQLEAVLCEDDALFNSWNSSISEEALDILCATIKERDDTQKQVKYLSKK
;
A
#
# COMPACT_ATOMS: atom_id res chain seq x y z
N MET A 1 10.79 -11.65 -27.08
CA MET A 1 9.42 -11.86 -26.55
C MET A 1 9.47 -12.22 -25.07
N LEU A 2 9.64 -11.26 -24.16
CA LEU A 2 9.67 -11.51 -22.70
C LEU A 2 8.99 -10.36 -21.94
N THR A 3 7.66 -10.33 -21.94
CA THR A 3 6.85 -9.43 -21.08
C THR A 3 5.61 -10.16 -20.54
N ARG A 4 5.80 -11.39 -20.06
CA ARG A 4 4.75 -12.18 -19.41
C ARG A 4 5.36 -12.82 -18.18
N ASN A 5 5.17 -12.20 -17.00
CA ASN A 5 4.85 -12.91 -15.75
C ASN A 5 4.75 -12.04 -14.49
N VAL A 6 4.98 -10.73 -14.53
CA VAL A 6 4.81 -9.87 -13.32
C VAL A 6 3.32 -9.56 -13.00
N ARG A 7 2.38 -9.93 -13.89
CA ARG A 7 0.94 -9.64 -13.69
C ARG A 7 0.20 -10.58 -12.74
N SER A 8 0.79 -11.69 -12.30
CA SER A 8 0.07 -12.70 -11.51
C SER A 8 0.11 -12.46 -9.98
N ALA A 9 1.12 -11.77 -9.46
CA ALA A 9 1.30 -11.59 -8.01
C ALA A 9 0.41 -10.49 -7.41
N VAL A 10 -0.09 -9.56 -8.22
CA VAL A 10 -0.84 -8.37 -7.75
C VAL A 10 -2.35 -8.65 -7.59
N GLY A 11 -2.79 -9.86 -7.96
CA GLY A 11 -4.19 -10.31 -8.03
C GLY A 11 -4.76 -10.96 -6.77
N LYS A 12 -4.01 -11.03 -5.67
CA LYS A 12 -4.54 -11.46 -4.37
C LYS A 12 -4.65 -10.24 -3.47
N SER A 13 -5.86 -9.99 -2.96
CA SER A 13 -6.21 -8.91 -2.02
C SER A 13 -5.04 -8.50 -1.12
N LEU A 14 -4.55 -7.27 -1.28
CA LEU A 14 -3.46 -6.73 -0.48
C LEU A 14 -3.81 -6.79 1.01
N ARG A 15 -3.10 -7.62 1.78
CA ARG A 15 -3.21 -7.70 3.25
C ARG A 15 -2.46 -6.55 3.93
N LEU A 16 -2.60 -5.33 3.41
CA LEU A 16 -1.96 -4.12 3.95
C LEU A 16 -2.56 -3.64 5.28
N PHE A 17 -3.52 -4.37 5.85
CA PHE A 17 -4.43 -3.84 6.87
C PHE A 17 -4.26 -4.42 8.27
N GLY A 18 -3.69 -5.62 8.46
CA GLY A 18 -3.67 -6.37 9.74
C GLY A 18 -5.08 -6.68 10.31
N GLU A 19 -5.47 -7.81 10.89
CA GLU A 19 -4.99 -9.13 11.36
C GLU A 19 -6.12 -10.16 11.04
N PRO A 20 -6.10 -11.44 11.50
CA PRO A 20 -5.07 -12.46 11.47
C PRO A 20 -5.51 -13.61 10.54
N THR A 21 -4.71 -14.68 10.49
CA THR A 21 -4.92 -15.95 9.81
C THR A 21 -6.37 -16.44 9.70
N THR A 22 -7.10 -16.01 8.68
CA THR A 22 -8.04 -16.80 7.88
C THR A 22 -8.52 -15.92 6.73
N SER A 23 -8.90 -16.55 5.63
CA SER A 23 -9.34 -15.94 4.37
C SER A 23 -10.06 -14.57 4.50
N SER A 24 -9.53 -13.55 3.81
CA SER A 24 -10.23 -12.34 3.31
C SER A 24 -10.27 -11.02 4.13
N ALA A 25 -9.12 -10.49 4.56
CA ALA A 25 -8.99 -9.12 5.13
C ALA A 25 -9.60 -7.97 4.26
N SER A 26 -9.73 -8.15 2.95
CA SER A 26 -10.43 -7.23 2.03
C SER A 26 -11.95 -7.18 2.27
N VAL A 27 -12.54 -8.33 2.60
CA VAL A 27 -13.98 -8.49 2.85
C VAL A 27 -14.36 -7.83 4.17
N ASP A 28 -13.47 -7.81 5.17
CA ASP A 28 -13.76 -7.21 6.47
C ASP A 28 -13.64 -5.68 6.47
N VAL A 29 -12.71 -5.09 5.72
CA VAL A 29 -12.66 -3.62 5.52
C VAL A 29 -13.89 -3.14 4.74
N ALA A 30 -14.29 -3.88 3.69
CA ALA A 30 -15.51 -3.58 2.94
C ALA A 30 -16.76 -3.71 3.82
N LYS A 31 -16.90 -4.79 4.61
CA LYS A 31 -18.01 -4.97 5.56
C LYS A 31 -18.06 -3.90 6.65
N ASN A 32 -16.92 -3.53 7.24
CA ASN A 32 -16.85 -2.48 8.26
C ASN A 32 -17.24 -1.11 7.68
N LEU A 33 -16.80 -0.80 6.45
CA LEU A 33 -17.19 0.43 5.75
C LEU A 33 -18.65 0.42 5.27
N GLU A 34 -19.19 -0.74 4.88
CA GLU A 34 -20.61 -0.89 4.56
C GLU A 34 -21.50 -0.73 5.80
N GLN A 35 -21.11 -1.28 6.95
CA GLN A 35 -21.81 -1.06 8.22
C GLN A 35 -21.80 0.43 8.63
N LEU A 36 -20.69 1.14 8.44
CA LEU A 36 -20.61 2.60 8.62
C LEU A 36 -21.53 3.37 7.67
N LYS A 37 -21.78 2.89 6.44
CA LYS A 37 -22.72 3.53 5.51
C LYS A 37 -24.17 3.50 6.01
N HIS A 38 -24.51 2.48 6.81
CA HIS A 38 -25.86 2.22 7.33
C HIS A 38 -26.04 2.54 8.82
N GLY A 39 -25.00 3.04 9.49
CA GLY A 39 -25.06 3.44 10.89
C GLY A 39 -26.07 4.56 11.14
N PRO A 40 -26.99 4.43 12.12
CA PRO A 40 -27.82 5.54 12.55
C PRO A 40 -26.91 6.63 13.16
N HIS A 41 -27.17 7.90 12.86
CA HIS A 41 -26.44 9.08 13.36
C HIS A 41 -25.08 9.49 12.75
N LEU A 42 -24.65 8.93 11.62
CA LEU A 42 -23.47 9.50 10.92
C LEU A 42 -23.83 10.75 10.12
N ASP A 43 -23.00 11.78 10.27
CA ASP A 43 -23.12 13.04 9.55
C ASP A 43 -22.87 12.86 8.04
N ARG A 44 -23.33 13.82 7.24
CA ARG A 44 -23.28 13.72 5.77
C ARG A 44 -21.84 13.64 5.25
N ILE A 45 -20.90 14.26 5.95
CA ILE A 45 -19.48 14.33 5.57
C ILE A 45 -18.82 12.97 5.75
N THR A 46 -18.97 12.34 6.92
CA THR A 46 -18.39 11.00 7.19
C THR A 46 -18.96 9.95 6.23
N LYS A 47 -20.27 10.03 5.91
CA LYS A 47 -20.89 9.17 4.89
C LYS A 47 -20.27 9.34 3.50
N SER A 48 -19.89 10.55 3.11
CA SER A 48 -19.20 10.79 1.83
C SER A 48 -17.80 10.19 1.85
N GLN A 49 -17.03 10.46 2.92
CA GLN A 49 -15.67 9.96 3.07
C GLN A 49 -15.61 8.42 3.10
N ALA A 50 -16.58 7.76 3.75
CA ALA A 50 -16.72 6.30 3.72
C ALA A 50 -16.98 5.76 2.30
N ARG A 51 -17.85 6.41 1.52
CA ARG A 51 -18.10 6.04 0.10
C ARG A 51 -16.87 6.22 -0.77
N GLU A 52 -16.10 7.27 -0.53
CA GLU A 52 -14.85 7.56 -1.25
C GLU A 52 -13.79 6.50 -0.93
N CYS A 53 -13.68 6.09 0.33
CA CYS A 53 -12.80 5.00 0.76
C CYS A 53 -13.20 3.66 0.13
N LEU A 54 -14.50 3.34 0.09
CA LEU A 54 -15.03 2.15 -0.59
C LEU A 54 -14.73 2.17 -2.09
N MET A 55 -14.96 3.30 -2.76
CA MET A 55 -14.63 3.46 -4.19
C MET A 55 -13.14 3.23 -4.46
N ALA A 56 -12.26 3.71 -3.56
CA ALA A 56 -10.83 3.46 -3.65
C ALA A 56 -10.48 1.98 -3.46
N ALA A 57 -11.12 1.30 -2.49
CA ALA A 57 -10.91 -0.13 -2.24
C ALA A 57 -11.36 -0.99 -3.43
N SER A 58 -12.57 -0.75 -3.98
CA SER A 58 -13.09 -1.50 -5.12
C SER A 58 -12.23 -1.33 -6.39
N ASN A 59 -11.52 -0.22 -6.52
CA ASN A 59 -10.63 0.03 -7.66
C ASN A 59 -9.28 -0.72 -7.57
N LEU A 60 -9.02 -1.50 -6.51
CA LEU A 60 -7.71 -2.16 -6.34
C LEU A 60 -7.55 -3.45 -7.14
N GLU A 61 -8.62 -4.21 -7.36
CA GLU A 61 -8.54 -5.49 -8.09
C GLU A 61 -8.21 -5.24 -9.55
N ASN A 62 -8.91 -4.30 -10.18
CA ASN A 62 -8.70 -3.88 -11.57
C ASN A 62 -8.60 -2.35 -11.64
N PRO A 63 -7.40 -1.77 -11.44
CA PRO A 63 -7.22 -0.33 -11.39
C PRO A 63 -7.62 0.36 -12.70
N SER A 64 -8.65 1.19 -12.63
CA SER A 64 -9.04 2.08 -13.72
C SER A 64 -8.38 3.45 -13.55
N LYS A 65 -7.79 3.97 -14.63
CA LYS A 65 -7.25 5.34 -14.69
C LYS A 65 -8.34 6.39 -14.45
N GLU A 66 -9.55 6.14 -14.93
CA GLU A 66 -10.69 7.05 -14.78
C GLU A 66 -11.08 7.20 -13.31
N ILE A 67 -11.27 6.06 -12.62
CA ILE A 67 -11.61 6.04 -11.19
C ILE A 67 -10.46 6.63 -10.37
N TYR A 68 -9.21 6.30 -10.71
CA TYR A 68 -8.03 6.90 -10.09
C TYR A 68 -8.03 8.44 -10.20
N HIS A 69 -8.26 9.02 -11.39
CA HIS A 69 -8.29 10.47 -11.55
C HIS A 69 -9.46 11.12 -10.80
N LYS A 70 -10.60 10.43 -10.70
CA LYS A 70 -11.73 10.87 -9.87
C LYS A 70 -11.33 10.94 -8.40
N LEU A 71 -10.72 9.88 -7.87
CA LEU A 71 -10.21 9.83 -6.49
C LEU A 71 -9.13 10.88 -6.24
N GLU A 72 -8.21 11.07 -7.17
CA GLU A 72 -7.16 12.09 -7.07
C GLU A 72 -7.76 13.51 -6.97
N ARG A 73 -8.79 13.82 -7.77
CA ARG A 73 -9.51 15.10 -7.69
C ARG A 73 -10.23 15.28 -6.36
N ILE A 74 -10.87 14.21 -5.85
CA ILE A 74 -11.54 14.23 -4.54
C ILE A 74 -10.52 14.52 -3.45
N LEU A 75 -9.41 13.78 -3.42
CA LEU A 75 -8.32 14.01 -2.47
C LEU A 75 -7.84 15.45 -2.57
N LYS A 76 -7.54 15.99 -3.77
CA LYS A 76 -7.10 17.40 -3.92
C LYS A 76 -8.06 18.43 -3.29
N LYS A 77 -9.36 18.14 -3.25
CA LYS A 77 -10.38 19.01 -2.66
C LYS A 77 -10.64 18.75 -1.17
N GLN A 78 -10.28 17.58 -0.66
CA GLN A 78 -10.43 17.26 0.76
C GLN A 78 -9.46 18.06 1.63
N LEU A 79 -10.01 18.89 2.51
CA LEU A 79 -9.28 19.67 3.50
C LEU A 79 -9.17 18.94 4.84
N GLU A 80 -10.19 18.15 5.21
CA GLU A 80 -10.22 17.38 6.44
C GLU A 80 -9.26 16.19 6.40
N ARG A 81 -8.45 16.07 7.45
CA ARG A 81 -7.57 14.93 7.68
C ARG A 81 -8.15 14.10 8.81
N ASN A 82 -8.67 12.93 8.46
CA ASN A 82 -9.07 11.91 9.41
C ASN A 82 -8.62 10.54 8.91
N GLU A 83 -8.96 9.49 9.65
CA GLU A 83 -8.57 8.12 9.31
C GLU A 83 -9.16 7.67 7.96
N LEU A 84 -10.42 8.01 7.65
CA LEU A 84 -11.09 7.63 6.39
C LEU A 84 -10.43 8.32 5.19
N THR A 85 -10.14 9.61 5.29
CA THR A 85 -9.46 10.35 4.21
C THR A 85 -8.02 9.88 4.02
N SER A 86 -7.33 9.52 5.12
CA SER A 86 -6.00 8.91 5.06
C SER A 86 -6.00 7.51 4.44
N ARG A 87 -6.96 6.64 4.79
CA ARG A 87 -7.13 5.33 4.16
C ARG A 87 -7.48 5.47 2.67
N THR A 88 -8.35 6.40 2.31
CA THR A 88 -8.67 6.72 0.91
C THR A 88 -7.42 7.14 0.14
N ALA A 89 -6.57 7.98 0.75
CA ALA A 89 -5.29 8.39 0.15
C ALA A 89 -4.36 7.18 -0.05
N ALA A 90 -4.17 6.33 0.97
CA ALA A 90 -3.31 5.16 0.88
C ALA A 90 -3.80 4.14 -0.17
N LEU A 91 -5.11 3.88 -0.24
CA LEU A 91 -5.74 3.05 -1.27
C LEU A 91 -5.55 3.65 -2.68
N THR A 92 -5.68 4.97 -2.82
CA THR A 92 -5.48 5.65 -4.09
C THR A 92 -4.00 5.65 -4.50
N ALA A 93 -3.07 5.77 -3.56
CA ALA A 93 -1.64 5.64 -3.80
C ALA A 93 -1.29 4.23 -4.28
N LEU A 94 -1.90 3.20 -3.69
CA LEU A 94 -1.74 1.83 -4.14
C LEU A 94 -2.29 1.60 -5.56
N ALA A 95 -3.46 2.17 -5.88
CA ALA A 95 -4.00 2.11 -7.24
C ALA A 95 -3.04 2.78 -8.24
N ALA A 96 -2.44 3.93 -7.88
CA ALA A 96 -1.43 4.59 -8.69
C ALA A 96 -0.17 3.71 -8.88
N TYR A 97 0.29 3.05 -7.83
CA TYR A 97 1.40 2.09 -7.89
C TYR A 97 1.10 0.96 -8.88
N LYS A 98 -0.08 0.31 -8.78
CA LYS A 98 -0.49 -0.76 -9.70
C LYS A 98 -0.61 -0.29 -11.15
N LEU A 99 -0.86 1.00 -11.39
CA LEU A 99 -0.88 1.64 -12.71
C LEU A 99 0.52 2.06 -13.22
N GLY A 100 1.58 1.84 -12.45
CA GLY A 100 2.95 2.27 -12.78
C GLY A 100 3.19 3.77 -12.60
N LEU A 101 2.29 4.49 -11.93
CA LEU A 101 2.37 5.94 -11.72
C LEU A 101 3.11 6.25 -10.40
N TYR A 102 4.34 5.78 -10.25
CA TYR A 102 5.06 5.78 -8.96
C TYR A 102 5.25 7.18 -8.35
N GLY A 103 5.55 8.20 -9.17
CA GLY A 103 5.65 9.58 -8.69
C GLY A 103 4.32 10.15 -8.18
N HIS A 104 3.19 9.71 -8.73
CA HIS A 104 1.88 10.06 -8.18
C HIS A 104 1.58 9.29 -6.91
N ALA A 105 1.88 7.99 -6.88
CA ALA A 105 1.70 7.14 -5.71
C ALA A 105 2.41 7.73 -4.48
N GLU A 106 3.67 8.13 -4.62
CA GLU A 106 4.46 8.75 -3.55
C GLU A 106 3.85 10.07 -3.07
N ARG A 107 3.45 10.96 -4.00
CA ARG A 107 2.83 12.24 -3.63
C ARG A 107 1.52 12.05 -2.88
N ILE A 108 0.71 11.07 -3.28
CA ILE A 108 -0.57 10.79 -2.62
C ILE A 108 -0.32 10.14 -1.25
N LEU A 109 0.68 9.25 -1.13
CA LEU A 109 1.01 8.59 0.13
C LEU A 109 1.36 9.59 1.25
N LYS A 110 1.96 10.74 0.92
CA LYS A 110 2.22 11.83 1.89
C LYS A 110 0.96 12.36 2.58
N ARG A 111 -0.22 12.09 2.03
CA ARG A 111 -1.51 12.48 2.60
C ARG A 111 -2.13 11.43 3.53
N ALA A 112 -1.58 10.22 3.55
CA ALA A 112 -2.05 9.13 4.38
C ALA A 112 -1.38 9.14 5.76
N THR A 113 -1.57 10.23 6.52
CA THR A 113 -0.87 10.45 7.78
C THR A 113 -1.56 9.80 8.98
N LEU A 114 -2.86 9.51 8.88
CA LEU A 114 -3.68 8.95 9.96
C LEU A 114 -4.16 7.52 9.66
N CYS A 115 -3.59 6.85 8.65
CA CYS A 115 -3.84 5.44 8.41
C CYS A 115 -2.90 4.57 9.27
N PRO A 116 -3.20 3.27 9.44
CA PRO A 116 -2.31 2.36 10.16
C PRO A 116 -0.87 2.40 9.62
N SER A 117 0.11 2.44 10.51
CA SER A 117 1.52 2.60 10.15
C SER A 117 2.02 1.51 9.19
N ILE A 118 1.60 0.25 9.39
CA ILE A 118 1.85 -0.87 8.48
C ILE A 118 1.45 -0.56 7.03
N MET A 119 0.28 0.05 6.82
CA MET A 119 -0.22 0.38 5.49
C MET A 119 0.69 1.42 4.82
N ARG A 120 1.06 2.47 5.55
CA ARG A 120 1.92 3.54 5.04
C ARG A 120 3.33 3.05 4.74
N ARG A 121 3.93 2.28 5.67
CA ARG A 121 5.30 1.73 5.54
C ARG A 121 5.42 0.76 4.38
N SER A 122 4.48 -0.18 4.29
CA SER A 122 4.42 -1.16 3.21
C SER A 122 4.26 -0.50 1.84
N LEU A 123 3.40 0.51 1.74
CA LEU A 123 3.24 1.27 0.50
C LEU A 123 4.50 2.07 0.14
N SER A 124 5.21 2.62 1.12
CA SER A 124 6.48 3.32 0.90
C SER A 124 7.50 2.37 0.26
N VAL A 125 7.70 1.20 0.86
CA VAL A 125 8.61 0.17 0.32
C VAL A 125 8.18 -0.26 -1.08
N LEU A 126 6.89 -0.56 -1.29
CA LEU A 126 6.39 -0.92 -2.63
C LEU A 126 6.71 0.14 -3.67
N ILE A 127 6.43 1.40 -3.38
CA ILE A 127 6.65 2.50 -4.32
C ILE A 127 8.14 2.67 -4.62
N LEU A 128 9.01 2.62 -3.60
CA LEU A 128 10.45 2.75 -3.78
C LEU A 128 11.03 1.59 -4.60
N SER A 129 10.61 0.35 -4.29
CA SER A 129 10.98 -0.83 -5.08
C SER A 129 10.52 -0.72 -6.53
N GLY A 130 9.27 -0.27 -6.76
CA GLY A 130 8.74 -0.07 -8.12
C GLY A 130 9.46 1.02 -8.92
N LYS A 131 10.06 2.01 -8.25
CA LYS A 131 10.94 3.01 -8.89
C LYS A 131 12.36 2.50 -9.17
N GLY A 132 12.73 1.33 -8.64
CA GLY A 132 14.11 0.84 -8.66
C GLY A 132 15.02 1.51 -7.61
N GLU A 133 14.47 2.28 -6.67
CA GLU A 133 15.21 2.97 -5.60
C GLU A 133 15.43 2.00 -4.41
N LEU A 134 16.10 0.88 -4.67
CA LEU A 134 16.20 -0.23 -3.71
C LEU A 134 16.93 0.14 -2.42
N ASP A 135 17.96 0.98 -2.50
CA ASP A 135 18.71 1.42 -1.32
C ASP A 135 17.78 2.15 -0.35
N LYS A 136 16.92 3.04 -0.86
CA LYS A 136 15.91 3.73 -0.04
C LYS A 136 14.81 2.80 0.46
N ALA A 137 14.43 1.79 -0.33
CA ALA A 137 13.46 0.79 0.10
C ALA A 137 14.01 -0.04 1.28
N LEU A 138 15.32 -0.35 1.25
CA LEU A 138 16.03 -1.02 2.33
C LEU A 138 16.19 -0.12 3.55
N ASP A 139 16.57 1.15 3.38
CA ASP A 139 16.61 2.13 4.48
C ASP A 139 15.26 2.24 5.19
N GLN A 140 14.17 2.22 4.43
CA GLN A 140 12.81 2.26 4.98
C GLN A 140 12.44 0.99 5.74
N LEU A 141 12.94 -0.18 5.32
CA LEU A 141 12.76 -1.44 6.02
C LEU A 141 13.59 -1.47 7.31
N GLU A 142 14.86 -1.07 7.24
CA GLU A 142 15.75 -0.97 8.39
C GLU A 142 15.18 -0.03 9.45
N ALA A 143 14.69 1.15 9.04
CA ALA A 143 14.04 2.08 9.96
C ALA A 143 12.85 1.46 10.70
N VAL A 144 12.12 0.54 10.08
CA VAL A 144 11.01 -0.17 10.74
C VAL A 144 11.52 -1.24 11.70
N LEU A 145 12.59 -1.95 11.35
CA LEU A 145 13.21 -2.96 12.20
C LEU A 145 13.92 -2.36 13.42
N CYS A 146 14.43 -1.14 13.29
CA CYS A 146 15.12 -0.42 14.38
C CYS A 146 14.16 0.35 15.31
N GLU A 147 12.85 0.32 15.08
CA GLU A 147 11.90 0.91 16.03
C GLU A 147 11.82 0.07 17.32
N ASP A 148 11.86 0.76 18.46
CA ASP A 148 11.92 0.23 19.82
C ASP A 148 10.98 -0.98 20.04
N ASP A 149 11.48 -2.03 20.72
CA ASP A 149 10.81 -3.34 20.90
C ASP A 149 9.39 -3.23 21.51
N ALA A 150 9.09 -2.14 22.22
CA ALA A 150 7.76 -1.86 22.77
C ALA A 150 6.70 -1.53 21.68
N LEU A 151 7.12 -0.96 20.56
CA LEU A 151 6.26 -0.70 19.39
C LEU A 151 6.28 -1.88 18.40
N PHE A 152 7.40 -2.59 18.30
CA PHE A 152 7.57 -3.77 17.44
C PHE A 152 6.52 -4.87 17.74
N ASN A 153 6.18 -5.05 19.02
CA ASN A 153 5.15 -6.00 19.46
C ASN A 153 3.70 -5.56 19.17
N SER A 154 3.49 -4.36 18.64
CA SER A 154 2.19 -3.97 18.09
C SER A 154 2.11 -4.39 16.61
N TRP A 155 1.08 -5.15 16.24
CA TRP A 155 0.89 -5.65 14.87
C TRP A 155 0.94 -4.55 13.78
N ASN A 156 0.64 -3.31 14.17
CA ASN A 156 0.63 -2.14 13.29
C ASN A 156 2.01 -1.53 13.02
N SER A 157 3.09 -2.02 13.62
CA SER A 157 4.46 -1.53 13.42
C SER A 157 5.19 -2.18 12.23
N SER A 158 4.64 -3.27 11.67
CA SER A 158 5.36 -4.10 10.70
C SER A 158 5.26 -3.62 9.24
N ILE A 159 5.93 -4.35 8.34
CA ILE A 159 5.76 -4.25 6.88
C ILE A 159 5.02 -5.52 6.43
N SER A 160 4.08 -5.39 5.48
CA SER A 160 3.31 -6.54 5.00
C SER A 160 4.20 -7.53 4.23
N GLU A 161 3.87 -8.82 4.36
CA GLU A 161 4.59 -9.90 3.67
C GLU A 161 4.67 -9.66 2.17
N GLU A 162 3.60 -9.16 1.54
CA GLU A 162 3.59 -8.92 0.10
C GLU A 162 4.56 -7.80 -0.33
N ALA A 163 4.73 -6.78 0.53
CA ALA A 163 5.71 -5.73 0.26
C ALA A 163 7.14 -6.26 0.37
N LEU A 164 7.39 -7.17 1.32
CA LEU A 164 8.68 -7.86 1.46
C LEU A 164 8.95 -8.80 0.29
N ASP A 165 7.96 -9.58 -0.15
CA ASP A 165 8.07 -10.49 -1.31
C ASP A 165 8.42 -9.73 -2.58
N ILE A 166 7.75 -8.60 -2.82
CA ILE A 166 8.00 -7.74 -3.98
C ILE A 166 9.41 -7.14 -3.88
N LEU A 167 9.81 -6.59 -2.73
CA LEU A 167 11.17 -6.10 -2.54
C LEU A 167 12.22 -7.19 -2.82
N CYS A 168 12.02 -8.40 -2.28
CA CYS A 168 12.91 -9.53 -2.50
C CYS A 168 12.98 -9.93 -3.99
N ALA A 169 11.85 -9.96 -4.69
CA ALA A 169 11.81 -10.23 -6.12
C ALA A 169 12.61 -9.17 -6.89
N THR A 170 12.39 -7.88 -6.58
CA THR A 170 13.12 -6.77 -7.23
C THR A 170 14.63 -6.83 -6.97
N ILE A 171 15.06 -7.21 -5.75
CA ILE A 171 16.48 -7.42 -5.42
C ILE A 171 17.09 -8.57 -6.24
N LYS A 172 16.34 -9.68 -6.42
CA LYS A 172 16.79 -10.86 -7.19
C LYS A 172 16.90 -10.58 -8.69
N GLU A 173 16.03 -9.73 -9.23
CA GLU A 173 16.03 -9.31 -10.63
C GLU A 173 17.17 -8.33 -10.97
N ARG A 174 17.82 -7.73 -9.96
CA ARG A 174 18.97 -6.87 -10.17
C ARG A 174 20.20 -7.73 -10.50
N ASP A 175 20.79 -7.54 -11.69
CA ASP A 175 21.96 -8.31 -12.14
C ASP A 175 23.24 -8.02 -11.31
N ASP A 176 23.28 -6.88 -10.63
CA ASP A 176 24.45 -6.42 -9.86
C ASP A 176 24.72 -7.29 -8.62
N THR A 177 23.67 -7.76 -7.95
CA THR A 177 23.75 -8.67 -6.80
C THR A 177 24.18 -10.07 -7.21
N GLN A 178 23.77 -10.56 -8.40
CA GLN A 178 24.22 -11.85 -8.92
C GLN A 178 25.72 -11.88 -9.24
N LYS A 179 26.29 -10.75 -9.67
CA LYS A 179 27.74 -10.63 -9.93
C LYS A 179 28.57 -10.57 -8.64
N GLN A 180 28.09 -9.88 -7.59
CA GLN A 180 28.79 -9.83 -6.30
C GLN A 180 28.81 -11.19 -5.57
N VAL A 181 27.70 -11.94 -5.57
CA VAL A 181 27.65 -13.28 -4.95
C VAL A 181 28.55 -14.28 -5.70
N LYS A 182 28.61 -14.22 -7.03
CA LYS A 182 29.54 -15.04 -7.82
C LYS A 182 31.02 -14.71 -7.57
N TYR A 183 31.33 -13.46 -7.22
CA TYR A 183 32.69 -13.06 -6.86
C TYR A 183 33.09 -13.54 -5.46
N LEU A 184 32.15 -13.55 -4.51
CA LEU A 184 32.39 -14.03 -3.13
C LEU A 184 32.50 -15.56 -3.05
N SER A 185 31.80 -16.31 -3.91
CA SER A 185 31.85 -17.79 -3.92
C SER A 185 33.03 -18.39 -4.71
N LYS A 186 33.88 -17.54 -5.30
CA LYS A 186 35.11 -17.93 -6.02
C LYS A 186 36.41 -17.59 -5.27
N LYS A 187 36.30 -17.11 -4.03
CA LYS A 187 37.40 -17.06 -3.06
C LYS A 187 37.24 -18.20 -2.07
#